data_AF-A0A7K2YTM3-F1
#
_entry.id   AF-A0A7K2YTM3-F1
#
_cell.length_a   1.000
_cell.length_b   1.000
_cell.length_c   1.000
_cell.angle_alpha   90.00
_cell.angle_beta   90.00
_cell.angle_gamma   90.00
#
_symmetry.space_group_name_H-M   'P 1'
#
loop_
_entity.id
_entity.type
_entity.pdbx_description
1 polymer ?
#
loop_
_entity_poly.entity_id
_entity_poly.type
_entity_poly.pdbx_seq_one_letter_code
_entity_poly.pdbx_strand_id
1 'polypeptide(L)'
;VSPHYAIVLGAASTRARLDEREAAVLAATNTVNGPASAAVKLLSFDPIAITVVLAEMAGHCDQVAEEAAAAARTVFADGDWDRLPCWSAAGLDACAELHVHEEVVHFAS
;
A
#
# COMPACT_ATOMS: atom_id res chain seq x y z
N VAL A 1 -10.00 -5.30 18.43
CA VAL A 1 -9.75 -4.80 17.06
C VAL A 1 -8.32 -4.31 17.03
N SER A 2 -7.46 -4.93 16.23
CA SER A 2 -6.09 -4.43 16.04
C SER A 2 -6.14 -3.18 15.16
N PRO A 3 -5.32 -2.15 15.43
CA PRO A 3 -5.30 -0.95 14.60
C PRO A 3 -4.86 -1.29 13.17
N HIS A 4 -5.46 -0.65 12.17
CA HIS A 4 -5.10 -0.84 10.76
C HIS A 4 -3.66 -0.39 10.51
N TYR A 5 -2.97 -1.09 9.59
CA TYR A 5 -1.57 -0.85 9.24
C TYR A 5 -1.27 0.64 8.96
N ALA A 6 -2.12 1.31 8.19
CA ALA A 6 -1.92 2.73 7.84
C ALA A 6 -1.87 3.65 9.08
N ILE A 7 -2.72 3.40 10.08
CA ILE A 7 -2.75 4.19 11.33
C ILE A 7 -1.48 3.94 12.14
N VAL A 8 -1.06 2.68 12.26
CA VAL A 8 0.17 2.31 12.98
C VAL A 8 1.39 2.88 12.28
N LEU A 9 1.46 2.77 10.95
CA LEU A 9 2.55 3.30 10.15
C LEU A 9 2.67 4.81 10.33
N GLY A 10 1.56 5.56 10.20
CA GLY A 10 1.58 7.02 10.40
C GLY A 10 2.10 7.40 11.80
N ALA A 11 1.57 6.76 12.85
CA ALA A 11 2.02 7.02 14.22
C ALA A 11 3.51 6.66 14.44
N ALA A 12 3.98 5.56 13.87
CA ALA A 12 5.37 5.13 13.92
C ALA A 12 6.29 6.10 13.17
N SER A 13 5.90 6.53 11.97
CA SER A 13 6.62 7.52 11.16
C SER A 13 6.79 8.85 11.88
N THR A 14 5.73 9.35 12.54
CA THR A 14 5.84 10.56 13.38
C THR A 14 6.85 10.38 14.51
N ARG A 15 6.86 9.23 15.19
CA ARG A 15 7.85 8.94 16.24
C ARG A 15 9.27 8.79 15.70
N ALA A 16 9.41 8.30 14.48
CA ALA A 16 10.67 8.21 13.76
C ALA A 16 11.12 9.55 13.12
N ARG A 17 10.30 10.61 13.22
CA ARG A 17 10.52 11.93 12.61
C ARG A 17 10.65 11.88 11.08
N LEU A 18 9.91 10.95 10.47
CA LEU A 18 9.74 10.93 9.02
C LEU A 18 8.74 12.00 8.60
N ASP A 19 8.96 12.58 7.43
CA ASP A 19 7.98 13.46 6.79
C ASP A 19 6.84 12.66 6.13
N GLU A 20 5.82 13.36 5.61
CA GLU A 20 4.65 12.70 5.01
C GLU A 20 5.01 11.90 3.76
N ARG A 21 5.99 12.36 2.98
CA ARG A 21 6.43 11.68 1.76
C ARG A 21 7.22 10.42 2.11
N GLU A 22 8.13 10.48 3.07
CA GLU A 22 8.90 9.33 3.54
C GLU A 22 7.97 8.23 4.08
N ALA A 23 6.95 8.61 4.86
CA ALA A 23 5.92 7.69 5.32
C ALA A 23 5.13 7.08 4.16
N ALA A 24 4.78 7.88 3.14
CA ALA A 24 4.05 7.41 1.97
C ALA A 24 4.90 6.48 1.07
N VAL A 25 6.19 6.73 0.92
CA VAL A 25 7.14 5.83 0.22
C VAL A 25 7.16 4.47 0.92
N LEU A 26 7.28 4.44 2.25
CA LEU A 26 7.24 3.20 3.02
C LEU A 26 5.93 2.42 2.78
N ALA A 27 4.79 3.13 2.78
CA ALA A 27 3.49 2.53 2.51
C ALA A 27 3.41 1.94 1.08
N ALA A 28 3.80 2.73 0.07
CA ALA A 28 3.74 2.33 -1.33
C ALA A 28 4.64 1.13 -1.63
N THR A 29 5.90 1.17 -1.18
CA THR A 29 6.85 0.06 -1.35
C THR A 29 6.37 -1.21 -0.65
N ASN A 30 5.83 -1.11 0.57
CA ASN A 30 5.31 -2.29 1.27
C ASN A 30 4.09 -2.89 0.55
N THR A 31 3.27 -2.05 -0.09
CA THR A 31 2.07 -2.47 -0.84
C THR A 31 2.42 -3.32 -2.06
N VAL A 32 3.52 -3.04 -2.75
CA VAL A 32 3.95 -3.81 -3.94
C VAL A 32 4.81 -5.04 -3.60
N ASN A 33 5.54 -5.00 -2.49
CA ASN A 33 6.44 -6.09 -2.10
C ASN A 33 5.69 -7.37 -1.70
N GLY A 34 4.55 -7.25 -1.02
CA GLY A 34 3.73 -8.40 -0.63
C GLY A 34 3.26 -9.23 -1.83
N PRO A 35 2.51 -8.63 -2.79
CA PRO A 35 2.08 -9.28 -4.01
C PRO A 35 3.25 -9.82 -4.86
N ALA A 36 4.36 -9.09 -4.96
CA ALA A 36 5.54 -9.56 -5.69
C ALA A 36 6.12 -10.84 -5.07
N SER A 37 6.22 -10.91 -3.73
CA SER A 37 6.64 -12.13 -3.04
C SER A 37 5.66 -13.28 -3.25
N ALA A 38 4.34 -12.99 -3.24
CA ALA A 38 3.31 -13.98 -3.49
C ALA A 38 3.36 -14.52 -4.92
N ALA A 39 3.61 -13.68 -5.92
CA ALA A 39 3.72 -14.09 -7.33
C ALA A 39 4.86 -15.09 -7.55
N VAL A 40 6.03 -14.87 -6.93
CA VAL A 40 7.14 -15.83 -6.98
C VAL A 40 6.73 -17.17 -6.35
N LYS A 41 6.09 -17.14 -5.19
CA LYS A 41 5.77 -18.36 -4.40
C LYS A 41 4.59 -19.16 -4.94
N LEU A 42 3.56 -18.49 -5.46
CA LEU A 42 2.33 -19.12 -5.91
C LEU A 42 2.32 -19.38 -7.42
N LEU A 43 2.94 -18.51 -8.22
CA LEU A 43 2.90 -18.59 -9.69
C LEU A 43 4.24 -19.05 -10.29
N SER A 44 5.25 -19.33 -9.45
CA SER A 44 6.59 -19.77 -9.88
C SER A 44 7.27 -18.80 -10.85
N PHE A 45 7.00 -17.50 -10.71
CA PHE A 45 7.66 -16.47 -11.50
C PHE A 45 9.16 -16.37 -11.15
N ASP A 46 9.96 -16.03 -12.16
CA ASP A 46 11.40 -15.82 -12.00
C ASP A 46 11.66 -14.66 -11.01
N PRO A 47 12.38 -14.90 -9.89
CA PRO A 47 12.71 -13.87 -8.92
C PRO A 47 13.49 -12.69 -9.51
N ILE A 48 14.32 -12.93 -10.53
CA ILE A 48 15.10 -11.86 -11.18
C ILE A 48 14.15 -10.96 -11.98
N ALA A 49 13.26 -11.56 -12.79
CA ALA A 49 12.24 -10.81 -13.52
C ALA A 49 11.33 -9.99 -12.58
N ILE A 50 10.91 -10.55 -11.44
CA ILE A 50 10.12 -9.79 -10.45
C ILE A 50 10.89 -8.63 -9.84
N THR A 51 12.19 -8.79 -9.60
CA THR A 51 13.04 -7.69 -9.13
C THR A 51 13.10 -6.55 -10.16
N VAL A 52 13.15 -6.87 -11.45
CA VAL A 52 13.09 -5.88 -12.54
C VAL A 52 11.75 -5.15 -12.52
N VAL A 53 10.63 -5.86 -12.41
CA VAL A 53 9.28 -5.25 -12.32
C VAL A 53 9.19 -4.30 -11.13
N LEU A 54 9.70 -4.69 -9.95
CA LEU A 54 9.71 -3.82 -8.78
C LEU A 54 10.56 -2.56 -9.00
N ALA A 55 11.71 -2.69 -9.67
CA ALA A 55 12.54 -1.54 -10.03
C ALA A 55 11.83 -0.58 -11.00
N GLU A 56 11.11 -1.11 -11.99
CA GLU A 56 10.27 -0.31 -12.90
C GLU A 56 9.09 0.37 -12.18
N MET A 57 8.61 -0.21 -11.08
CA MET A 57 7.56 0.36 -10.26
C MET A 57 8.01 1.49 -9.31
N ALA A 58 9.32 1.68 -9.13
CA ALA A 58 9.85 2.70 -8.22
C ALA A 58 9.30 4.10 -8.54
N GLY A 59 9.30 4.50 -9.82
CA GLY A 59 8.79 5.82 -10.22
C GLY A 59 7.28 6.01 -9.95
N HIS A 60 6.49 4.94 -10.04
CA HIS A 60 5.06 5.00 -9.69
C HIS A 60 4.87 5.09 -8.17
N CYS A 61 5.69 4.40 -7.38
CA CYS A 61 5.67 4.52 -5.92
C CYS A 61 6.03 5.95 -5.49
N ASP A 62 7.03 6.56 -6.12
CA ASP A 62 7.39 7.96 -5.87
C ASP A 62 6.23 8.91 -6.21
N GLN A 63 5.56 8.70 -7.34
CA GLN A 63 4.40 9.51 -7.72
C GLN A 63 3.26 9.40 -6.70
N VAL A 64 2.87 8.18 -6.33
CA VAL A 64 1.83 7.95 -5.32
C VAL A 64 2.21 8.56 -3.98
N ALA A 65 3.49 8.50 -3.60
CA ALA A 65 3.97 9.09 -2.36
C ALA A 65 3.86 10.62 -2.36
N GLU A 66 4.17 11.29 -3.47
CA GLU A 66 4.00 12.73 -3.62
C GLU A 66 2.53 13.14 -3.56
N GLU A 67 1.65 12.43 -4.26
CA GLU A 67 0.20 12.67 -4.24
C GLU A 67 -0.38 12.51 -2.84
N ALA A 68 0.00 11.44 -2.13
CA ALA A 68 -0.42 11.18 -0.75
C ALA A 68 0.09 12.26 0.22
N ALA A 69 1.36 12.66 0.11
CA ALA A 69 1.94 13.69 0.96
C ALA A 69 1.27 15.07 0.72
N ALA A 70 0.97 15.40 -0.54
CA ALA A 70 0.23 16.61 -0.87
C ALA A 70 -1.18 16.59 -0.26
N ALA A 71 -1.93 15.49 -0.41
CA ALA A 71 -3.25 15.34 0.18
C ALA A 71 -3.22 15.45 1.71
N ALA A 72 -2.25 14.80 2.37
CA ALA A 72 -2.09 14.87 3.82
C ALA A 72 -1.86 16.30 4.31
N ARG A 73 -0.98 17.07 3.64
CA ARG A 73 -0.72 18.47 3.98
C ARG A 73 -1.96 19.35 3.79
N THR A 74 -2.70 19.18 2.70
CA THR A 74 -3.94 19.92 2.45
C THR A 74 -4.99 19.63 3.52
N VAL A 75 -5.24 18.35 3.80
CA VAL A 75 -6.21 17.94 4.83
C VAL A 75 -5.81 18.47 6.21
N PHE A 76 -4.53 18.42 6.56
CA PHE A 76 -4.06 18.93 7.85
C PHE A 76 -4.25 20.44 7.99
N ALA A 77 -4.00 21.20 6.92
CA ALA A 77 -4.18 22.65 6.91
C ALA A 77 -5.67 23.07 6.96
N ASP A 78 -6.52 22.36 6.21
CA ASP A 78 -7.94 22.68 6.08
C ASP A 78 -8.78 22.10 7.24
N GLY A 79 -8.28 21.07 7.93
CA GLY A 79 -8.98 20.31 8.98
C GLY A 79 -10.07 19.36 8.47
N ASP A 80 -10.19 19.21 7.15
CA ASP A 80 -11.24 18.45 6.49
C ASP A 80 -10.77 17.03 6.14
N TRP A 81 -10.91 16.12 7.10
CA TRP A 81 -10.46 14.73 7.00
C TRP A 81 -11.23 13.89 5.97
N ASP A 82 -12.44 14.32 5.58
CA ASP A 82 -13.26 13.63 4.57
C ASP A 82 -12.64 13.71 3.17
N ARG A 83 -11.63 14.58 2.99
CA ARG A 83 -10.88 14.74 1.72
C ARG A 83 -9.69 13.80 1.59
N LEU A 84 -9.38 12.98 2.60
CA LEU A 84 -8.34 11.96 2.45
C LEU A 84 -8.71 10.99 1.32
N PRO A 85 -7.73 10.53 0.51
CA PRO A 85 -8.00 9.60 -0.57
C PRO A 85 -8.65 8.31 -0.05
N CYS A 86 -9.92 8.12 -0.38
CA CYS A 86 -10.73 6.94 -0.08
C CYS A 86 -11.35 6.45 -1.41
N TRP A 87 -10.53 6.22 -2.42
CA TRP A 87 -11.03 5.73 -3.69
C TRP A 87 -11.52 4.29 -3.54
N SER A 88 -12.73 4.03 -4.04
CA SER A 88 -13.22 2.66 -4.19
C SER A 88 -12.33 1.90 -5.18
N ALA A 89 -12.03 0.65 -4.89
CA ALA A 89 -11.29 -0.22 -5.79
C ALA A 89 -12.15 -1.44 -6.13
N ALA A 90 -13.26 -1.21 -6.85
CA ALA A 90 -14.30 -2.22 -7.06
C ALA A 90 -13.78 -3.59 -7.57
N GLY A 91 -12.73 -3.58 -8.40
CA GLY A 91 -12.07 -4.82 -8.84
C GLY A 91 -11.34 -5.55 -7.70
N LEU A 92 -10.64 -4.82 -6.83
CA LEU A 92 -10.01 -5.38 -5.63
C LEU A 92 -11.05 -5.82 -4.60
N ASP A 93 -12.14 -5.08 -4.45
CA ASP A 93 -13.25 -5.43 -3.55
C ASP A 93 -13.87 -6.78 -3.97
N ALA A 94 -14.15 -6.94 -5.28
CA ALA A 94 -14.64 -8.21 -5.82
C ALA A 94 -13.63 -9.36 -5.63
N CYS A 95 -12.33 -9.12 -5.86
CA CYS A 95 -11.30 -10.13 -5.60
C CYS A 95 -11.23 -10.51 -4.11
N ALA A 96 -11.40 -9.55 -3.20
CA ALA A 96 -11.41 -9.81 -1.76
C ALA A 96 -12.64 -10.62 -1.34
N GLU A 97 -13.82 -10.33 -1.87
CA GLU A 97 -15.03 -11.13 -1.66
C GLU A 97 -14.84 -12.57 -2.14
N LEU A 98 -14.29 -12.74 -3.35
CA LEU A 98 -14.00 -14.07 -3.90
C LEU A 98 -13.00 -14.84 -3.02
N HIS A 99 -11.94 -14.18 -2.52
CA HIS A 99 -10.95 -14.80 -1.64
C HIS A 99 -11.56 -15.28 -0.30
N VAL A 100 -12.55 -14.55 0.24
CA VAL A 100 -13.26 -14.98 1.46
C VAL A 100 -14.13 -16.22 1.23
N HIS A 101 -14.57 -16.44 -0.01
CA HIS A 101 -15.39 -17.60 -0.38
C HIS A 101 -14.59 -18.81 -0.86
N GLU A 102 -13.26 -18.70 -0.99
CA GLU A 102 -12.40 -19.82 -1.38
C GLU A 102 -12.29 -20.89 -0.29
N GLU A 103 -12.37 -22.16 -0.69
CA GLU A 103 -12.28 -23.29 0.23
C GLU A 103 -10.84 -23.52 0.73
N VAL A 104 -9.85 -23.13 -0.09
CA VAL A 104 -8.42 -23.24 0.21
C VAL A 104 -7.73 -21.91 -0.01
N VAL A 105 -7.27 -21.29 1.08
CA VAL A 105 -6.48 -20.04 1.03
C VAL A 105 -5.07 -20.25 1.56
N HIS A 106 -4.08 -19.71 0.85
CA HIS A 106 -2.67 -19.75 1.26
C HIS A 106 -2.22 -18.48 2.00
N PHE A 107 -3.03 -17.43 1.97
CA PHE A 107 -2.79 -16.15 2.65
C PHE A 107 -4.03 -15.68 3.38
N ALA A 108 -3.83 -15.10 4.57
CA ALA A 108 -4.88 -14.33 5.24
C ALA A 108 -5.01 -12.95 4.55
N SER A 109 -6.25 -12.51 4.40
CA SER A 109 -6.65 -11.16 3.97
C SER A 109 -6.82 -10.25 5.18
#